data_AF-A0A8T5BIL9-F1
#
_entry.id   AF-A0A8T5BIL9-F1
#
_cell.length_a   1.000
_cell.length_b   1.000
_cell.length_c   1.000
_cell.angle_alpha   90.00
_cell.angle_beta   90.00
_cell.angle_gamma   90.00
#
_symmetry.space_group_name_H-M   'P 1'
#
loop_
_entity.id
_entity.type
_entity.pdbx_description
1 polymer ?
#
loop_
_entity_poly.entity_id
_entity_poly.type
_entity_poly.pdbx_seq_one_letter_code
_entity_poly.pdbx_strand_id
1 'polypeptide(L)'
;MQHLSHNGIVVPKYEWKKLSIKIRGKEVQLTPHQEEMAVAWVKKLGTEYVNDKVFVNNFFSDFCEALGLNEKLEPTDFDFSAIINYLEKEKAAKLSLSKDE
;
A
#
# COMPACT_ATOMS: atom_id res chain seq x y z
N MET A 1 -34.31 -30.40 7.98
CA MET A 1 -33.92 -29.03 8.37
C MET A 1 -32.50 -28.80 7.89
N GLN A 2 -32.23 -27.70 7.19
CA GLN A 2 -30.86 -27.34 6.80
C GLN A 2 -30.33 -26.32 7.80
N HIS A 3 -29.13 -26.56 8.33
CA HIS A 3 -28.45 -25.68 9.29
C HIS A 3 -27.03 -25.40 8.80
N LEU A 4 -26.57 -24.16 8.97
CA LEU A 4 -25.22 -23.71 8.66
C LEU A 4 -24.54 -23.24 9.95
N SER A 5 -23.42 -23.87 10.31
CA SER A 5 -22.54 -23.42 11.40
C SER A 5 -21.18 -23.01 10.81
N HIS A 6 -20.68 -21.82 11.14
CA HIS A 6 -19.34 -21.37 10.75
C HIS A 6 -18.68 -20.54 11.86
N ASN A 7 -17.35 -20.47 11.86
CA ASN A 7 -16.55 -19.84 12.92
C ASN A 7 -16.29 -18.34 12.69
N GLY A 8 -17.17 -17.65 11.95
CA GLY A 8 -16.99 -16.24 11.60
C GLY A 8 -15.85 -15.97 10.62
N ILE A 9 -15.34 -14.74 10.62
CA ILE A 9 -14.26 -14.26 9.75
C ILE A 9 -13.03 -13.86 10.58
N VAL A 10 -11.83 -14.17 10.08
CA VAL A 10 -10.57 -13.71 10.68
C VAL A 10 -9.98 -12.64 9.76
N VAL A 11 -9.79 -11.43 10.29
CA VAL A 11 -9.19 -10.30 9.57
C VAL A 11 -7.81 -10.01 10.17
N PRO A 12 -6.71 -10.19 9.42
CA PRO A 12 -5.38 -9.87 9.91
C PRO A 12 -5.21 -8.36 10.08
N LYS A 13 -4.50 -7.94 11.12
CA LYS A 13 -4.15 -6.53 11.33
C LYS A 13 -2.89 -6.19 10.54
N TYR A 14 -2.86 -4.99 9.97
CA TYR A 14 -1.67 -4.45 9.34
C TYR A 14 -0.58 -4.16 10.40
N GLU A 15 0.66 -4.55 10.10
CA GLU A 15 1.82 -4.27 10.95
C GLU A 15 2.52 -3.00 10.48
N TRP A 16 2.49 -1.95 11.30
CA TRP A 16 3.12 -0.68 10.97
C TRP A 16 4.64 -0.78 10.96
N LYS A 17 5.25 -0.53 9.80
CA LYS A 17 6.69 -0.59 9.53
C LYS A 17 7.37 0.78 9.60
N LYS A 18 6.63 1.86 9.85
CA LYS A 18 7.10 3.25 9.99
C LYS A 18 7.81 3.77 8.74
N LEU A 19 7.34 3.36 7.57
CA LEU A 19 7.83 3.82 6.28
C LEU A 19 7.45 5.28 6.06
N SER A 20 8.26 5.93 5.24
CA SER A 20 8.07 7.33 4.85
C SER A 20 8.05 7.41 3.32
N ILE A 21 7.34 8.39 2.79
CA ILE A 21 7.33 8.73 1.36
C ILE A 21 7.77 10.18 1.19
N LYS A 22 8.16 10.56 -0.03
CA LYS A 22 8.36 11.99 -0.33
C LYS A 22 7.16 12.50 -1.11
N ILE A 23 6.65 13.65 -0.70
CA ILE A 23 5.59 14.38 -1.39
C ILE A 23 6.18 15.73 -1.78
N ARG A 24 6.30 16.00 -3.08
CA ARG A 24 6.95 17.21 -3.62
C ARG A 24 8.33 17.47 -3.00
N GLY A 25 9.11 16.41 -2.81
CA GLY A 25 10.45 16.46 -2.23
C GLY A 25 10.50 16.57 -0.69
N LYS A 26 9.36 16.70 0.01
CA LYS A 26 9.30 16.69 1.48
C LYS A 26 9.05 15.27 1.98
N GLU A 27 9.86 14.81 2.92
CA GLU A 27 9.65 13.52 3.56
C GLU A 27 8.49 13.58 4.55
N VAL A 28 7.58 12.61 4.44
CA VAL A 28 6.40 12.47 5.28
C VAL A 28 6.35 11.05 5.82
N GLN A 29 6.37 10.95 7.16
CA GLN A 29 6.19 9.68 7.85
C GLN A 29 4.72 9.27 7.82
N LEU A 30 4.44 8.06 7.35
CA LEU A 30 3.08 7.57 7.22
C LEU A 30 2.56 6.99 8.53
N THR A 31 1.28 7.27 8.82
CA THR A 31 0.53 6.54 9.85
C THR A 31 0.27 5.09 9.41
N PRO A 32 -0.09 4.16 10.32
CA PRO A 32 -0.36 2.77 9.96
C PRO A 32 -1.36 2.61 8.80
N HIS A 33 -2.42 3.42 8.81
CA HIS A 33 -3.47 3.37 7.78
C HIS A 33 -2.97 3.87 6.43
N GLN A 34 -2.27 5.02 6.40
CA GLN A 34 -1.71 5.56 5.17
C GLN A 34 -0.61 4.66 4.59
N GLU A 35 0.19 4.03 5.46
CA GLU A 35 1.22 3.07 5.06
C GLU A 35 0.61 1.84 4.41
N GLU A 36 -0.47 1.30 4.96
CA GLU A 36 -1.21 0.19 4.36
C GLU A 36 -1.73 0.56 2.95
N MET A 37 -2.32 1.75 2.80
CA MET A 37 -2.76 2.26 1.49
C MET A 37 -1.61 2.35 0.49
N ALA A 38 -0.48 2.94 0.91
CA ALA A 38 0.68 3.12 0.05
C ALA A 38 1.33 1.79 -0.34
N VAL A 39 1.41 0.83 0.58
CA VAL A 39 1.88 -0.54 0.29
C VAL A 39 0.93 -1.25 -0.68
N ALA A 40 -0.38 -1.10 -0.52
CA ALA A 40 -1.36 -1.66 -1.44
C ALA A 40 -1.19 -1.08 -2.85
N TRP A 41 -0.99 0.24 -2.96
CA TRP A 41 -0.70 0.90 -4.24
C TRP A 41 0.57 0.39 -4.90
N VAL A 42 1.68 0.33 -4.16
CA VAL A 42 2.96 -0.13 -4.72
C VAL A 42 2.87 -1.57 -5.23
N LYS A 43 2.13 -2.44 -4.54
CA LYS A 43 1.86 -3.81 -5.01
C LYS A 43 1.08 -3.86 -6.33
N LYS A 44 0.34 -2.80 -6.68
CA LYS A 44 -0.42 -2.69 -7.94
C LYS A 44 0.37 -2.06 -9.07
N LEU A 45 1.50 -1.39 -8.84
CA LEU A 45 2.33 -0.76 -9.88
C LEU A 45 2.75 -1.70 -11.02
N GLY A 46 2.86 -3.01 -10.77
CA GLY A 46 3.20 -4.03 -11.77
C GLY A 46 1.99 -4.69 -12.47
N THR A 47 0.79 -4.11 -12.36
CA THR A 47 -0.45 -4.69 -12.91
C THR A 47 -1.09 -3.75 -13.92
N GLU A 48 -1.97 -4.26 -14.78
CA GLU A 48 -2.64 -3.42 -15.81
C GLU A 48 -3.50 -2.30 -15.21
N TYR A 49 -3.88 -2.40 -13.94
CA TYR A 49 -4.67 -1.40 -13.22
C TYR A 49 -4.05 0.00 -13.22
N VAL A 50 -2.73 0.12 -13.25
CA VAL A 50 -2.09 1.46 -13.26
C VAL A 50 -2.20 2.19 -14.59
N ASN A 51 -2.61 1.50 -15.64
CA ASN A 51 -2.92 2.12 -16.93
C ASN A 51 -4.34 2.71 -16.95
N ASP A 52 -5.21 2.31 -16.00
CA ASP A 52 -6.55 2.86 -15.86
C ASP A 52 -6.51 4.19 -15.11
N LYS A 53 -6.74 5.28 -15.85
CA LYS A 53 -6.78 6.64 -15.31
C LYS A 53 -7.84 6.83 -14.23
N VAL A 54 -8.97 6.13 -14.32
CA VAL A 54 -10.05 6.22 -13.32
C VAL A 54 -9.58 5.60 -12.01
N PHE A 55 -8.96 4.42 -12.07
CA PHE A 55 -8.37 3.76 -10.90
C PHE A 55 -7.31 4.63 -10.24
N VAL A 56 -6.36 5.16 -11.03
CA VAL A 56 -5.30 6.05 -10.55
C VAL A 56 -5.92 7.27 -9.86
N ASN A 57 -6.84 7.96 -10.52
CA ASN A 57 -7.44 9.19 -9.99
C ASN A 57 -8.25 8.94 -8.71
N ASN A 58 -9.00 7.84 -8.63
CA ASN A 58 -9.76 7.49 -7.43
C ASN A 58 -8.80 7.22 -6.26
N PHE A 59 -7.78 6.39 -6.48
CA PHE A 59 -6.79 6.07 -5.44
C PHE A 59 -6.11 7.34 -4.92
N PHE A 60 -5.59 8.21 -5.79
CA PHE A 60 -4.88 9.41 -5.34
C PHE A 60 -5.81 10.45 -4.71
N SER A 61 -7.09 10.50 -5.09
CA SER A 61 -8.08 11.32 -4.40
C SER A 61 -8.26 10.87 -2.95
N ASP A 62 -8.49 9.58 -2.73
CA ASP A 62 -8.64 9.01 -1.38
C ASP A 62 -7.34 9.10 -0.58
N PHE A 63 -6.19 8.90 -1.23
CA PHE A 63 -4.89 8.97 -0.59
C PHE A 63 -4.53 10.39 -0.16
N CYS A 64 -4.85 11.42 -0.95
CA CYS A 64 -4.69 12.82 -0.55
C CYS A 64 -5.57 13.17 0.66
N GLU A 65 -6.82 12.67 0.69
CA GLU A 65 -7.72 12.85 1.82
C GLU A 65 -7.15 12.19 3.09
N ALA A 66 -6.67 10.94 2.98
CA ALA A 66 -6.06 10.22 4.08
C ALA A 66 -4.79 10.93 4.61
N LEU A 67 -4.05 11.62 3.76
CA LEU A 67 -2.88 12.43 4.12
C LEU A 67 -3.26 13.81 4.71
N GLY A 68 -4.54 14.18 4.72
CA GLY A 68 -5.01 15.49 5.18
C GLY A 68 -4.60 16.64 4.26
N LEU A 69 -4.38 16.35 2.97
CA LEU A 69 -4.03 17.35 1.97
C LEU A 69 -5.28 18.04 1.43
N ASN A 70 -5.28 19.37 1.41
CA ASN A 70 -6.39 20.17 0.85
C ASN A 70 -6.37 20.24 -0.68
N GLU A 71 -5.35 19.68 -1.33
CA GLU A 71 -5.16 19.71 -2.78
C GLU A 71 -5.06 18.29 -3.33
N LYS A 72 -5.56 18.09 -4.55
CA LYS A 72 -5.37 16.85 -5.29
C LYS A 72 -3.99 16.88 -5.92
N LEU A 73 -3.12 16.01 -5.44
CA LEU A 73 -1.78 15.81 -5.98
C LEU A 73 -1.80 14.77 -7.09
N GLU A 74 -0.93 14.96 -8.07
CA GLU A 74 -0.77 13.99 -9.14
C GLU A 74 0.14 12.83 -8.69
N PRO A 75 0.05 11.65 -9.32
CA PRO A 75 0.92 10.51 -9.00
C PRO A 75 2.41 10.86 -9.04
N THR A 76 2.79 11.82 -9.89
CA THR A 76 4.16 12.32 -10.09
C THR A 76 4.68 13.16 -8.92
N ASP A 77 3.80 13.69 -8.07
CA ASP A 77 4.17 14.42 -6.84
C ASP A 77 4.66 13.48 -5.73
N PHE A 78 4.40 12.17 -5.86
CA PHE A 78 4.69 11.16 -4.83
C PHE A 78 5.89 10.29 -5.22
N ASP A 79 6.83 10.16 -4.30
CA ASP A 79 7.93 9.21 -4.38
C ASP A 79 7.70 8.05 -3.42
N PHE A 80 7.45 6.86 -3.98
CA PHE A 80 7.23 5.61 -3.26
C PHE A 80 8.49 4.73 -3.17
N SER A 81 9.67 5.24 -3.52
CA SER A 81 10.91 4.45 -3.64
C SER A 81 11.27 3.71 -2.36
N ALA A 82 11.04 4.34 -1.20
CA ALA A 82 11.27 3.72 0.10
C ALA A 82 10.40 2.47 0.33
N ILE A 83 9.14 2.53 -0.07
CA ILE A 83 8.18 1.42 0.04
C ILE A 83 8.51 0.34 -0.97
N ILE A 84 8.86 0.71 -2.20
CA ILE A 84 9.30 -0.23 -3.24
C ILE A 84 10.50 -1.06 -2.74
N ASN A 85 11.55 -0.38 -2.28
CA ASN A 85 12.75 -1.03 -1.75
C ASN A 85 12.44 -1.94 -0.55
N TYR A 86 11.55 -1.52 0.35
CA TYR A 86 11.10 -2.34 1.46
C TYR A 86 10.41 -3.63 0.98
N LEU A 87 9.46 -3.53 0.04
CA LEU A 87 8.75 -4.69 -0.49
C LEU A 87 9.64 -5.63 -1.30
N GLU A 88 10.61 -5.10 -2.05
CA GLU A 88 11.59 -5.91 -2.76
C GLU A 88 12.47 -6.72 -1.80
N LYS A 89 12.94 -6.10 -0.70
CA LYS A 89 13.67 -6.80 0.36
C LYS A 89 12.81 -7.87 1.03
N GLU A 90 11.55 -7.56 1.33
CA GLU A 90 10.63 -8.52 1.94
C GLU A 90 10.37 -9.73 1.01
N LYS A 91 10.22 -9.47 -0.29
CA LYS A 91 10.05 -10.52 -1.32
C LYS A 91 11.31 -11.37 -1.44
N ALA A 92 12.50 -10.76 -1.47
CA ALA A 92 13.77 -11.46 -1.53
C ALA A 92 14.00 -12.34 -0.29
N ALA A 93 13.68 -11.82 0.90
CA ALA A 93 13.76 -12.58 2.15
C ALA A 93 12.85 -13.82 2.11
N LYS A 94 11.60 -13.68 1.66
CA LYS A 94 10.67 -14.80 1.50
C LYS A 94 11.17 -15.85 0.52
N LEU A 95 11.71 -15.43 -0.62
CA LEU A 95 12.30 -16.34 -1.62
C LEU A 95 13.55 -17.06 -1.08
N SER A 96 14.33 -16.42 -0.21
CA SER A 96 15.52 -17.03 0.40
C SER A 96 15.18 -18.07 1.48
N LEU A 97 13.98 -18.00 2.06
CA LEU A 97 13.51 -18.93 3.09
C LEU A 97 13.03 -20.27 2.49
N SER A 98 12.65 -20.29 1.21
CA SER A 98 12.05 -21.46 0.53
C SER A 98 13.00 -22.64 0.22
N LYS A 99 14.12 -22.78 0.94
CA LYS A 99 15.01 -23.95 0.80
C LYS A 99 14.94 -24.96 1.94
N ASP A 100 14.33 -24.62 3.08
CA ASP A 100 14.22 -25.54 4.22
C ASP A 100 13.01 -25.16 5.11
N GLU A 101 11.80 -25.26 4.58
CA GLU A 101 10.54 -25.38 5.35
C GLU A 101 9.56 -26.31 4.59
#